data_AF-A0A7J2TGI3-F1
#
_entry.id   AF-A0A7J2TGI3-F1
#
_cell.length_a   1.000
_cell.length_b   1.000
_cell.length_c   1.000
_cell.angle_alpha   90.00
_cell.angle_beta   90.00
_cell.angle_gamma   90.00
#
_symmetry.space_group_name_H-M   'P 1'
#
loop_
_entity.id
_entity.type
_entity.pdbx_description
1 polymer ?
#
loop_
_entity_poly.entity_id
_entity_poly.type
_entity_poly.pdbx_seq_one_letter_code
_entity_poly.pdbx_strand_id
1 'polypeptide(L)'
;MNQERFWWIKDLLDRDLKIVGVYLALVCLRFLERDNYYTNTIPSGKFLIDLWKNYYTQYFGKDEIKEAIEAGETFIDRLFEHERALNPDSRNLVLDLIEREFYDKFSLAFGKYLRLDIIIPEFRPMIRSLLQDITSGSYYIEDETLSGSRLVRLPTDDLEKKYGIKWKRIERLISGSGLAIYASFNYFIFPASSLSEDTIYRLY
;
A
#
# COMPACT_ATOMS: atom_id res chain seq x y z
N MET A 1 7.02 20.26 27.49
CA MET A 1 7.65 19.28 26.58
C MET A 1 6.68 19.06 25.44
N ASN A 2 7.02 19.46 24.21
CA ASN A 2 6.28 18.97 23.05
C ASN A 2 6.59 17.47 22.96
N GLN A 3 5.60 16.62 23.23
CA GLN A 3 5.71 15.23 22.83
C GLN A 3 5.86 15.22 21.32
N GLU A 4 6.92 14.57 20.85
CA GLU A 4 7.14 14.39 19.42
C GLU A 4 5.94 13.65 18.85
N ARG A 5 5.40 14.15 17.74
CA ARG A 5 4.23 13.58 17.09
C ARG A 5 4.52 12.11 16.73
N PHE A 6 3.52 11.24 16.85
CA PHE A 6 3.62 9.81 16.50
C PHE A 6 4.77 9.03 17.16
N TRP A 7 5.23 9.45 18.35
CA TRP A 7 6.27 8.76 19.12
C TRP A 7 5.98 7.25 19.30
N TRP A 8 4.70 6.88 19.36
CA TRP A 8 4.19 5.52 19.56
C TRP A 8 4.41 4.58 18.35
N ILE A 9 4.89 5.07 17.21
CA ILE A 9 5.20 4.26 16.01
C ILE A 9 6.68 3.90 15.92
N LYS A 10 7.57 4.65 16.58
CA LYS A 10 9.01 4.65 16.26
C LYS A 10 9.70 3.30 16.41
N ASP A 11 9.33 2.51 17.43
CA ASP A 11 9.86 1.16 17.66
C ASP A 11 9.36 0.12 16.64
N LEU A 12 8.28 0.43 15.91
CA LEU A 12 7.80 -0.36 14.78
C LEU A 12 8.56 -0.03 13.47
N LEU A 13 9.41 1.01 13.48
CA LEU A 13 10.16 1.50 12.31
C LEU A 13 11.68 1.32 12.47
N ASP A 14 12.10 0.25 13.15
CA ASP A 14 13.49 -0.08 13.45
C ASP A 14 14.11 -1.11 12.48
N ARG A 15 13.28 -1.85 11.73
CA ARG A 15 13.70 -2.91 10.80
C ARG A 15 12.84 -2.89 9.54
N ASP A 16 13.44 -3.22 8.39
CA ASP A 16 12.74 -3.18 7.10
C ASP A 16 11.45 -4.02 7.10
N LEU A 17 11.46 -5.24 7.64
CA LEU A 17 10.27 -6.11 7.74
C LEU A 17 9.11 -5.44 8.47
N LYS A 18 9.38 -4.83 9.62
CA LYS A 18 8.37 -4.12 10.40
C LYS A 18 7.90 -2.86 9.67
N ILE A 19 8.82 -2.09 9.09
CA ILE A 19 8.49 -0.88 8.32
C ILE A 19 7.52 -1.20 7.19
N VAL A 20 7.78 -2.26 6.41
CA VAL A 20 6.89 -2.69 5.33
C VAL A 20 5.57 -3.22 5.88
N GLY A 21 5.60 -3.96 6.99
CA GLY A 21 4.38 -4.41 7.67
C GLY A 21 3.49 -3.27 8.14
N VAL A 22 4.06 -2.23 8.73
CA VAL A 22 3.35 -1.00 9.14
C VAL A 22 2.81 -0.26 7.92
N TYR A 23 3.62 -0.13 6.87
CA TYR A 23 3.20 0.60 5.68
C TYR A 23 2.03 -0.07 4.96
N LEU A 24 2.05 -1.41 4.86
CA LEU A 24 0.93 -2.18 4.32
C LEU A 24 -0.35 -2.01 5.16
N ALA A 25 -0.23 -2.04 6.49
CA ALA A 25 -1.36 -1.80 7.39
C ALA A 25 -1.95 -0.41 7.17
N LEU A 26 -1.08 0.61 7.05
CA LEU A 26 -1.46 1.99 6.78
C LEU A 26 -2.25 2.11 5.48
N VAL A 27 -1.70 1.64 4.35
CA VAL A 27 -2.38 1.79 3.05
C VAL A 27 -3.67 0.97 2.98
N CYS A 28 -3.69 -0.25 3.53
CA CYS A 28 -4.90 -1.06 3.59
C CYS A 28 -5.99 -0.37 4.42
N LEU A 29 -5.65 0.12 5.61
CA LEU A 29 -6.61 0.84 6.46
C LEU A 29 -7.07 2.15 5.80
N ARG A 30 -6.18 2.87 5.10
CA ARG A 30 -6.47 4.15 4.44
C ARG A 30 -7.45 4.00 3.27
N PHE A 31 -7.39 2.89 2.54
CA PHE A 31 -8.16 2.71 1.30
C PHE A 31 -9.26 1.65 1.39
N LEU A 32 -9.01 0.50 2.02
CA LEU A 32 -9.99 -0.59 2.12
C LEU A 32 -11.06 -0.29 3.16
N GLU A 33 -10.70 0.45 4.21
CA GLU A 33 -11.62 0.86 5.28
C GLU A 33 -11.96 2.34 5.18
N ARG A 34 -11.67 3.03 4.08
CA ARG A 34 -11.71 4.50 3.97
C ARG A 34 -13.03 5.13 4.42
N ASP A 35 -14.15 4.45 4.20
CA ASP A 35 -15.52 4.94 4.46
C ASP A 35 -16.14 4.31 5.72
N ASN A 36 -15.42 3.40 6.40
CA ASN A 36 -15.97 2.63 7.51
C ASN A 36 -15.99 3.44 8.81
N TYR A 37 -17.17 3.46 9.43
CA TYR A 37 -17.41 4.05 10.75
C TYR A 37 -17.33 2.98 11.84
N TYR A 38 -16.42 3.14 12.79
CA TYR A 38 -16.33 2.26 13.96
C TYR A 38 -17.07 2.90 15.14
N THR A 39 -18.39 2.71 15.18
CA THR A 39 -19.27 3.44 16.13
C THR A 39 -19.26 2.87 17.55
N ASN A 40 -19.15 1.55 17.71
CA ASN A 40 -19.32 0.87 19.01
C ASN A 40 -18.22 -0.14 19.36
N THR A 41 -17.38 -0.51 18.40
CA THR A 41 -16.33 -1.51 18.61
C THR A 41 -15.09 -1.09 17.84
N ILE A 42 -13.99 -0.91 18.56
CA ILE A 42 -12.67 -0.71 17.95
C ILE A 42 -12.25 -2.06 17.36
N PRO A 43 -12.04 -2.17 16.04
CA PRO A 43 -11.52 -3.40 15.47
C PRO A 43 -10.08 -3.60 15.97
N SER A 44 -9.73 -4.82 16.37
CA SER A 44 -8.34 -5.11 16.68
C SER A 44 -7.49 -5.14 15.41
N GLY A 45 -6.22 -4.78 15.53
CA GLY A 45 -5.23 -4.92 14.47
C GLY A 45 -5.20 -6.32 13.92
N LYS A 46 -5.23 -7.33 14.80
CA LYS A 46 -5.34 -8.74 14.40
C LYS A 46 -6.53 -9.03 13.50
N PHE A 47 -7.72 -8.53 13.84
CA PHE A 47 -8.92 -8.76 13.04
C PHE A 47 -8.77 -8.18 11.63
N LEU A 48 -8.29 -6.93 11.52
CA LEU A 48 -8.10 -6.29 10.22
C LEU A 48 -6.97 -6.94 9.40
N ILE A 49 -5.85 -7.26 10.02
CA ILE A 49 -4.73 -7.93 9.35
C ILE A 49 -5.12 -9.33 8.88
N ASP A 50 -5.92 -10.08 9.64
CA ASP A 50 -6.44 -11.39 9.19
C ASP A 50 -7.27 -11.26 7.90
N LEU A 51 -8.02 -10.17 7.71
CA LEU A 51 -8.73 -9.88 6.45
C LEU A 51 -7.78 -9.55 5.29
N TRP A 52 -6.64 -8.93 5.58
CA TRP A 52 -5.67 -8.43 4.59
C TRP A 52 -4.45 -9.32 4.42
N LYS A 53 -4.40 -10.46 5.11
CA LYS A 53 -3.24 -11.34 5.20
C LYS A 53 -2.69 -11.76 3.84
N ASN A 54 -3.58 -11.94 2.86
CA ASN A 54 -3.19 -12.28 1.49
C ASN A 54 -2.31 -11.20 0.86
N TYR A 55 -2.50 -9.93 1.19
CA TYR A 55 -1.64 -8.85 0.69
C TYR A 55 -0.25 -8.93 1.28
N TYR A 56 -0.10 -9.26 2.57
CA TYR A 56 1.21 -9.47 3.20
C TYR A 56 1.97 -10.63 2.55
N THR A 57 1.27 -11.73 2.20
CA THR A 57 1.90 -12.86 1.51
C THR A 57 2.45 -12.53 0.13
N GLN A 58 2.06 -11.39 -0.45
CA GLN A 58 2.62 -10.90 -1.71
C GLN A 58 4.02 -10.32 -1.54
N TYR A 59 4.44 -9.94 -0.34
CA TYR A 59 5.73 -9.29 -0.12
C TYR A 59 6.74 -10.18 0.61
N PHE A 60 6.27 -11.08 1.47
CA PHE A 60 7.13 -11.80 2.41
C PHE A 60 7.16 -13.32 2.20
N GLY A 61 8.29 -13.93 2.52
CA GLY A 61 8.38 -15.39 2.71
C GLY A 61 7.66 -15.86 3.98
N LYS A 62 7.49 -17.18 4.13
CA LYS A 62 6.76 -17.78 5.28
C LYS A 62 7.35 -17.42 6.65
N ASP A 63 8.67 -17.27 6.74
CA ASP A 63 9.34 -17.00 8.02
C ASP A 63 9.40 -15.50 8.35
N GLU A 64 9.41 -14.66 7.32
CA GLU A 64 9.50 -13.18 7.43
C GLU A 64 8.13 -12.53 7.70
N ILE A 65 7.05 -13.13 7.17
CA ILE A 65 5.72 -12.53 7.22
C ILE A 65 5.19 -12.32 8.64
N LYS A 66 5.65 -13.13 9.60
CA LYS A 66 5.17 -13.07 10.99
C LYS A 66 5.53 -11.72 11.63
N GLU A 67 6.78 -11.29 11.53
CA GLU A 67 7.23 -10.02 12.13
C GLU A 67 6.53 -8.81 11.48
N ALA A 68 6.31 -8.85 10.16
CA ALA A 68 5.59 -7.81 9.45
C ALA A 68 4.10 -7.75 9.85
N ILE A 69 3.44 -8.91 10.00
CA ILE A 69 2.06 -9.02 10.49
C ILE A 69 1.96 -8.44 11.90
N GLU A 70 2.81 -8.90 12.84
CA GLU A 70 2.79 -8.44 14.23
C GLU A 70 3.01 -6.93 14.34
N ALA A 71 3.90 -6.36 13.52
CA ALA A 71 4.12 -4.92 13.46
C ALA A 71 2.89 -4.16 12.90
N GLY A 72 2.25 -4.69 11.86
CA GLY A 72 1.02 -4.12 11.29
C GLY A 72 -0.17 -4.16 12.27
N GLU A 73 -0.35 -5.29 12.97
CA GLU A 73 -1.37 -5.45 14.01
C GLU A 73 -1.15 -4.42 15.13
N THR A 74 0.08 -4.35 15.64
CA THR A 74 0.46 -3.42 16.72
C THR A 74 0.28 -1.96 16.30
N PHE A 75 0.60 -1.62 15.05
CA PHE A 75 0.39 -0.28 14.51
C PHE A 75 -1.09 0.12 14.53
N ILE A 76 -1.99 -0.77 14.09
CA ILE A 76 -3.43 -0.50 14.08
C ILE A 76 -3.97 -0.35 15.50
N ASP A 77 -3.59 -1.24 16.42
CA ASP A 77 -4.03 -1.16 17.81
C ASP A 77 -3.60 0.16 18.45
N ARG A 78 -2.33 0.54 18.27
CA ARG A 78 -1.79 1.81 18.80
C ARG A 78 -2.39 3.05 18.12
N LEU A 79 -2.74 2.98 16.84
CA LEU A 79 -3.44 4.05 16.14
C LEU A 79 -4.78 4.36 16.82
N PHE A 80 -5.58 3.34 17.12
CA PHE A 80 -6.86 3.53 17.79
C PHE A 80 -6.73 3.90 19.27
N GLU A 81 -5.62 3.53 19.92
CA GLU A 81 -5.33 3.93 21.30
C GLU A 81 -4.90 5.41 21.41
N HIS A 82 -4.07 5.88 20.48
CA HIS A 82 -3.43 7.19 20.58
C HIS A 82 -4.07 8.28 19.73
N GLU A 83 -4.87 7.94 18.72
CA GLU A 83 -5.42 8.89 17.76
C GLU A 83 -6.95 8.76 17.66
N ARG A 84 -7.61 9.84 17.23
CA ARG A 84 -9.06 9.84 16.98
C ARG A 84 -9.36 9.16 15.64
N ALA A 85 -9.20 7.84 15.56
CA ALA A 85 -9.28 7.08 14.31
C ALA A 85 -10.62 6.32 14.08
N LEU A 86 -11.61 6.46 14.96
CA LEU A 86 -12.91 5.77 14.80
C LEU A 86 -13.78 6.35 13.67
N ASN A 87 -13.68 7.65 13.45
CA ASN A 87 -14.32 8.35 12.35
C ASN A 87 -13.41 8.29 11.10
N PRO A 88 -13.94 8.00 9.91
CA PRO A 88 -13.15 7.86 8.68
C PRO A 88 -12.38 9.13 8.30
N ASP A 89 -12.99 10.31 8.40
CA ASP A 89 -12.32 11.58 8.05
C ASP A 89 -11.09 11.83 8.93
N SER A 90 -11.24 11.63 10.24
CA SER A 90 -10.15 11.80 11.20
C SER A 90 -9.07 10.72 11.04
N ARG A 91 -9.48 9.47 10.78
CA ARG A 91 -8.57 8.36 10.51
C ARG A 91 -7.73 8.60 9.26
N ASN A 92 -8.38 8.92 8.15
CA ASN A 92 -7.72 9.13 6.86
C ASN A 92 -6.74 10.31 6.96
N LEU A 93 -7.12 11.40 7.63
CA LEU A 93 -6.21 12.52 7.89
C LEU A 93 -4.98 12.11 8.72
N VAL A 94 -5.15 11.32 9.77
CA VAL A 94 -4.03 10.86 10.60
C VAL A 94 -3.13 9.91 9.82
N LEU A 95 -3.68 8.97 9.06
CA LEU A 95 -2.92 8.05 8.22
C LEU A 95 -2.10 8.78 7.17
N ASP A 96 -2.67 9.78 6.49
CA ASP A 96 -1.96 10.62 5.53
C ASP A 96 -0.78 11.37 6.18
N LEU A 97 -0.96 11.84 7.42
CA LEU A 97 0.07 12.56 8.14
C LEU A 97 1.19 11.63 8.63
N ILE A 98 0.86 10.40 9.04
CA ILE A 98 1.83 9.36 9.38
C ILE A 98 2.63 8.95 8.13
N GLU A 99 1.95 8.69 7.01
CA GLU A 99 2.61 8.32 5.77
C GLU A 99 3.61 9.40 5.36
N ARG A 100 3.19 10.66 5.36
CA ARG A 100 4.05 11.79 5.00
C ARG A 100 5.24 11.95 5.93
N GLU A 101 5.05 11.77 7.24
CA GLU A 101 6.12 11.93 8.23
C GLU A 101 7.21 10.86 8.11
N PHE A 102 6.83 9.64 7.75
CA PHE A 102 7.75 8.50 7.66
C PHE A 102 7.99 8.00 6.24
N TYR A 103 7.60 8.77 5.21
CA TYR A 103 7.63 8.35 3.82
C TYR A 103 9.02 7.88 3.37
N ASP A 104 10.09 8.59 3.74
CA ASP A 104 11.46 8.21 3.36
C ASP A 104 11.83 6.81 3.86
N LYS A 105 11.40 6.46 5.10
CA LYS A 105 11.62 5.12 5.66
C LYS A 105 10.76 4.08 4.94
N PHE A 106 9.48 4.39 4.72
CA PHE A 106 8.56 3.52 4.01
C PHE A 106 9.06 3.23 2.60
N SER A 107 9.44 4.27 1.84
CA SER A 107 9.98 4.18 0.50
C SER A 107 11.24 3.32 0.43
N LEU A 108 12.23 3.60 1.29
CA LEU A 108 13.48 2.86 1.31
C LEU A 108 13.30 1.37 1.65
N ALA A 109 12.48 1.05 2.65
CA ALA A 109 12.24 -0.34 3.04
C ALA A 109 11.37 -1.06 2.01
N PHE A 110 10.23 -0.47 1.62
CA PHE A 110 9.27 -1.08 0.70
C PHE A 110 9.87 -1.38 -0.67
N GLY A 111 10.72 -0.49 -1.20
CA GLY A 111 11.40 -0.70 -2.47
C GLY A 111 12.26 -1.97 -2.53
N LYS A 112 12.77 -2.45 -1.39
CA LYS A 112 13.54 -3.71 -1.28
C LYS A 112 12.67 -4.96 -1.40
N TYR A 113 11.39 -4.86 -1.06
CA TYR A 113 10.43 -5.97 -1.09
C TYR A 113 9.61 -6.03 -2.38
N LEU A 114 9.78 -5.05 -3.28
CA LEU A 114 9.22 -5.12 -4.63
C LEU A 114 9.90 -6.23 -5.44
N ARG A 115 9.11 -7.20 -5.91
CA ARG A 115 9.56 -8.35 -6.71
C ARG A 115 9.50 -8.05 -8.20
N LEU A 116 10.22 -7.01 -8.62
CA LEU A 116 10.24 -6.56 -10.02
C LEU A 116 10.89 -7.61 -10.95
N ASP A 117 11.65 -8.55 -10.40
CA ASP A 117 12.24 -9.70 -11.09
C ASP A 117 11.19 -10.67 -11.67
N ILE A 118 9.99 -10.74 -11.09
CA ILE A 118 8.86 -11.54 -11.60
C ILE A 118 8.33 -10.98 -12.93
N ILE A 119 8.53 -9.67 -13.18
CA ILE A 119 8.18 -9.03 -14.44
C ILE A 119 9.28 -9.33 -15.45
N ILE A 120 9.04 -10.36 -16.28
CA ILE A 120 9.97 -10.73 -17.35
C ILE A 120 10.24 -9.53 -18.28
N PRO A 121 11.44 -9.42 -18.89
CA PRO A 121 11.86 -8.23 -19.64
C PRO A 121 10.86 -7.75 -20.69
N GLU A 122 10.18 -8.68 -21.37
CA GLU A 122 9.15 -8.38 -22.37
C GLU A 122 8.00 -7.52 -21.84
N PHE A 123 7.58 -7.71 -20.59
CA PHE A 123 6.47 -6.96 -19.99
C PHE A 123 6.90 -5.70 -19.25
N ARG A 124 8.20 -5.47 -19.05
CA ARG A 124 8.66 -4.31 -18.28
C ARG A 124 8.29 -2.97 -18.93
N PRO A 125 8.46 -2.75 -20.24
CA PRO A 125 8.06 -1.50 -20.88
C PRO A 125 6.55 -1.21 -20.72
N MET A 126 5.73 -2.27 -20.77
CA MET A 126 4.29 -2.17 -20.60
C MET A 126 3.91 -1.79 -19.16
N ILE A 127 4.45 -2.49 -18.15
CA ILE A 127 4.19 -2.15 -16.74
C ILE A 127 4.71 -0.74 -16.43
N ARG A 128 5.86 -0.39 -16.97
CA ARG A 128 6.41 0.95 -16.83
C ARG A 128 5.50 2.03 -17.42
N SER A 129 5.01 1.83 -18.65
CA SER A 129 4.03 2.73 -19.27
C SER A 129 2.76 2.85 -18.43
N LEU A 130 2.27 1.73 -17.88
CA LEU A 130 1.10 1.73 -16.99
C LEU A 130 1.34 2.59 -15.74
N LEU A 131 2.48 2.42 -15.05
CA LEU A 131 2.80 3.23 -13.87
C LEU A 131 2.96 4.71 -14.24
N GLN A 132 3.59 5.02 -15.37
CA GLN A 132 3.71 6.40 -15.87
C GLN A 132 2.35 7.03 -16.14
N ASP A 133 1.45 6.31 -16.81
CA ASP A 133 0.09 6.75 -17.08
C ASP A 133 -0.72 6.98 -15.78
N ILE A 134 -0.49 6.16 -14.74
CA ILE A 134 -1.06 6.40 -13.40
C ILE A 134 -0.48 7.68 -12.81
N THR A 135 0.84 7.88 -12.87
CA THR A 135 1.49 9.08 -12.32
C THR A 135 1.03 10.36 -13.00
N SER A 136 0.80 10.33 -14.32
CA SER A 136 0.36 11.50 -15.11
C SER A 136 -1.14 11.79 -15.06
N GLY A 137 -1.92 10.96 -14.36
CA GLY A 137 -3.37 11.15 -14.25
C GLY A 137 -4.16 10.70 -15.48
N SER A 138 -3.60 9.80 -16.31
CA SER A 138 -4.29 9.21 -17.46
C SER A 138 -5.43 8.25 -17.06
N TYR A 139 -5.50 7.86 -15.78
CA TYR A 139 -6.57 7.02 -15.22
C TYR A 139 -7.34 7.75 -14.12
N TYR A 140 -8.56 7.29 -13.89
CA TYR A 140 -9.39 7.79 -12.80
C TYR A 140 -8.79 7.41 -11.44
N ILE A 141 -8.41 8.42 -10.67
CA ILE A 141 -7.95 8.33 -9.29
C ILE A 141 -9.14 8.67 -8.40
N GLU A 142 -9.57 7.69 -7.62
CA GLU A 142 -10.71 7.83 -6.71
C GLU A 142 -10.28 8.52 -5.40
N ASP A 143 -9.06 8.25 -4.95
CA ASP A 143 -8.50 8.82 -3.73
C ASP A 143 -6.96 8.78 -3.78
N GLU A 144 -6.31 9.71 -3.09
CA GLU A 144 -4.85 9.87 -3.04
C GLU A 144 -4.41 10.40 -1.67
N THR A 145 -3.33 9.84 -1.13
CA THR A 145 -2.71 10.36 0.10
C THR A 145 -1.73 11.49 -0.19
N LEU A 146 -1.36 12.25 0.84
CA LEU A 146 -0.37 13.32 0.74
C LEU A 146 1.00 12.87 0.21
N SER A 147 1.34 11.58 0.33
CA SER A 147 2.62 11.03 -0.15
C SER A 147 2.52 10.42 -1.55
N GLY A 148 1.31 10.37 -2.12
CA GLY A 148 1.07 9.86 -3.48
C GLY A 148 0.68 8.39 -3.56
N SER A 149 0.25 7.76 -2.46
CA SER A 149 -0.42 6.46 -2.54
C SER A 149 -1.79 6.68 -3.18
N ARG A 150 -2.21 5.84 -4.12
CA ARG A 150 -3.42 6.08 -4.94
C ARG A 150 -4.35 4.89 -4.98
N LEU A 151 -5.65 5.15 -4.90
CA LEU A 151 -6.69 4.20 -5.27
C LEU A 151 -7.12 4.49 -6.72
N VAL A 152 -6.78 3.59 -7.63
CA VAL A 152 -6.91 3.80 -9.07
C VAL A 152 -7.90 2.81 -9.66
N ARG A 153 -8.85 3.29 -10.48
CA ARG A 153 -9.71 2.41 -11.27
C ARG A 153 -9.05 2.11 -12.61
N LEU A 154 -8.73 0.85 -12.86
CA LEU A 154 -8.13 0.42 -14.11
C LEU A 154 -9.20 -0.07 -15.11
N PRO A 155 -9.30 0.53 -16.31
CA PRO A 155 -10.26 0.11 -17.33
C PRO A 155 -9.76 -1.16 -18.03
N THR A 156 -10.27 -2.32 -17.59
CA THR A 156 -9.74 -3.63 -18.01
C THR A 156 -9.73 -3.82 -19.51
N ASP A 157 -10.82 -3.50 -20.20
CA ASP A 157 -10.98 -3.74 -21.64
C ASP A 157 -10.06 -2.84 -22.46
N ASP A 158 -9.89 -1.58 -22.03
CA ASP A 158 -8.99 -0.62 -22.68
C ASP A 158 -7.53 -1.03 -22.49
N LEU A 159 -7.16 -1.54 -21.33
CA LEU A 159 -5.82 -2.07 -21.06
C LEU A 159 -5.54 -3.34 -21.86
N GLU A 160 -6.51 -4.26 -21.98
CA GLU A 160 -6.37 -5.45 -22.83
C GLU A 160 -6.14 -5.03 -24.29
N LYS A 161 -6.91 -4.06 -24.78
CA LYS A 161 -6.78 -3.55 -26.15
C LYS A 161 -5.46 -2.82 -26.38
N LYS A 162 -5.04 -1.98 -25.42
CA LYS A 162 -3.80 -1.19 -25.51
C LYS A 162 -2.56 -2.08 -25.56
N TYR A 163 -2.53 -3.12 -24.73
CA TYR A 163 -1.33 -3.95 -24.57
C TYR A 163 -1.39 -5.29 -25.31
N GLY A 164 -2.54 -5.65 -25.90
CA GLY A 164 -2.71 -6.90 -26.62
C GLY A 164 -2.61 -8.15 -25.74
N ILE A 165 -2.75 -8.00 -24.42
CA ILE A 165 -2.69 -9.11 -23.45
C ILE A 165 -3.89 -9.13 -22.53
N LYS A 166 -4.22 -10.31 -22.00
CA LYS A 166 -5.35 -10.47 -21.10
C LYS A 166 -5.14 -9.75 -19.76
N TRP A 167 -6.20 -9.16 -19.24
CA TRP A 167 -6.23 -8.41 -17.99
C TRP A 167 -5.69 -9.22 -16.82
N LYS A 168 -6.10 -10.48 -16.72
CA LYS A 168 -5.62 -11.43 -15.70
C LYS A 168 -4.08 -11.57 -15.68
N ARG A 169 -3.41 -11.35 -16.83
CA ARG A 169 -1.96 -11.33 -16.92
C ARG A 169 -1.39 -10.02 -16.39
N ILE A 170 -1.98 -8.88 -16.74
CA ILE A 170 -1.60 -7.54 -16.23
C ILE A 170 -1.75 -7.51 -14.71
N GLU A 171 -2.92 -7.90 -14.21
CA GLU A 171 -3.25 -8.01 -12.79
C GLU A 171 -2.20 -8.85 -12.04
N ARG A 172 -1.85 -10.03 -12.58
CA ARG A 172 -0.83 -10.89 -11.97
C ARG A 172 0.54 -10.23 -11.92
N LEU A 173 0.91 -9.45 -12.94
CA LEU A 173 2.20 -8.75 -12.97
C LEU A 173 2.24 -7.63 -11.93
N ILE A 174 1.21 -6.78 -11.84
CA ILE A 174 1.19 -5.67 -10.87
C ILE A 174 1.03 -6.16 -9.43
N SER A 175 0.13 -7.11 -9.16
CA SER A 175 -0.07 -7.63 -7.80
C SER A 175 1.02 -8.60 -7.39
N GLY A 176 1.51 -9.43 -8.32
CA GLY A 176 2.56 -10.42 -8.03
C GLY A 176 3.93 -9.80 -7.76
N SER A 177 4.21 -8.64 -8.34
CA SER A 177 5.44 -7.87 -8.08
C SER A 177 5.36 -6.97 -6.84
N GLY A 178 4.20 -6.88 -6.20
CA GLY A 178 3.98 -5.96 -5.07
C GLY A 178 3.79 -4.50 -5.49
N LEU A 179 3.58 -4.21 -6.78
CA LEU A 179 3.33 -2.84 -7.23
C LEU A 179 1.93 -2.36 -6.84
N ALA A 180 0.95 -3.28 -6.75
CA ALA A 180 -0.44 -2.94 -6.48
C ALA A 180 -1.13 -3.94 -5.54
N ILE A 181 -2.08 -3.46 -4.74
CA ILE A 181 -2.98 -4.25 -3.91
C ILE A 181 -4.36 -4.19 -4.56
N TYR A 182 -4.95 -5.35 -4.86
CA TYR A 182 -6.31 -5.43 -5.40
C TYR A 182 -7.34 -5.11 -4.30
N ALA A 183 -8.18 -4.09 -4.53
CA ALA A 183 -9.25 -3.72 -3.61
C ALA A 183 -10.57 -4.39 -4.01
N SER A 184 -11.29 -3.84 -4.99
CA SER A 184 -12.55 -4.39 -5.52
C SER A 184 -12.92 -3.73 -6.86
N PHE A 185 -13.77 -4.35 -7.69
CA PHE A 185 -14.33 -3.73 -8.91
C PHE A 185 -13.33 -3.01 -9.83
N ASN A 186 -12.15 -3.63 -10.05
CA ASN A 186 -11.03 -3.07 -10.82
C ASN A 186 -10.33 -1.85 -10.18
N TYR A 187 -10.57 -1.61 -8.90
CA TYR A 187 -9.77 -0.70 -8.09
C TYR A 187 -8.52 -1.38 -7.54
N PHE A 188 -7.41 -0.66 -7.65
CA PHE A 188 -6.11 -1.06 -7.16
C PHE A 188 -5.52 0.06 -6.32
N ILE A 189 -4.96 -0.31 -5.18
CA ILE A 189 -4.15 0.57 -4.37
C ILE A 189 -2.72 0.47 -4.89
N PHE A 190 -2.15 1.58 -5.32
CA PHE A 190 -0.74 1.71 -5.63
C PHE A 190 -0.08 2.49 -4.50
N PRO A 191 0.70 1.83 -3.62
CA PRO A 191 1.50 2.54 -2.63
C PRO A 191 2.42 3.57 -3.32
N ALA A 192 2.64 4.72 -2.69
CA ALA A 192 3.43 5.82 -3.24
C ALA A 192 4.80 5.36 -3.74
N SER A 193 5.47 4.49 -2.98
CA SER A 193 6.75 3.89 -3.34
C SER A 193 6.71 3.13 -4.66
N SER A 194 5.60 2.46 -4.99
CA SER A 194 5.39 1.75 -6.28
C SER A 194 5.31 2.70 -7.47
N LEU A 195 4.94 3.96 -7.24
CA LEU A 195 4.82 5.01 -8.26
C LEU A 195 6.02 5.96 -8.29
N SER A 196 7.05 5.70 -7.47
CA SER A 196 8.27 6.51 -7.41
C SER A 196 9.08 6.41 -8.71
N GLU A 197 9.84 7.47 -9.02
CA GLU A 197 10.75 7.50 -10.16
C GLU A 197 11.77 6.36 -10.10
N ASP A 198 12.29 6.02 -8.92
CA ASP A 198 13.23 4.90 -8.72
C ASP A 198 12.60 3.56 -9.13
N THR A 199 11.38 3.28 -8.68
CA THR A 199 10.68 2.03 -9.04
C THR A 199 10.39 1.96 -10.53
N ILE A 200 9.94 3.07 -11.13
CA ILE A 200 9.69 3.16 -12.58
C ILE A 200 10.99 3.00 -13.37
N TYR A 201 12.11 3.55 -12.87
CA TYR A 201 13.43 3.44 -13.49
C TYR A 201 13.98 2.00 -13.47
N ARG A 202 13.73 1.26 -12.38
CA ARG A 202 14.12 -0.16 -12.26
C ARG A 202 13.40 -1.11 -13.24
N LEU A 203 12.41 -0.61 -13.99
CA LEU A 203 11.72 -1.32 -15.07
C LEU A 203 12.28 -1.02 -16.47
N TYR A 204 13.38 -0.26 -16.58
CA TYR A 204 14.20 -0.23 -17.80
C TYR A 204 14.94 -1.57 -18.00
#